data_AF-A0A0N0JUZ5-F1
#
_entry.id   AF-A0A0N0JUZ5-F1
#
_cell.length_a   1.000
_cell.length_b   1.000
_cell.length_c   1.000
_cell.angle_alpha   90.00
_cell.angle_beta   90.00
_cell.angle_gamma   90.00
#
_symmetry.space_group_name_H-M   'P 1'
#
loop_
_entity.id
_entity.type
_entity.pdbx_description
1 polymer ?
#
loop_
_entity_poly.entity_id
_entity_poly.type
_entity_poly.pdbx_seq_one_letter_code
_entity_poly.pdbx_strand_id
1 'polypeptide(L)' 'MDQILVNQKPDTQHLLIRHSCVMSDPEWIALESIEEQTSHFVFDVSMLQILKVRGLVEPAGGRWRITDKGQHRLQTRGC' A
#
# COMPACT_ATOMS: atom_id res chain seq x y z
N MET A 1 -44.09 -17.62 -12.15
CA MET A 1 -42.79 -17.52 -12.85
C MET A 1 -42.45 -16.03 -12.88
N ASP A 2 -42.37 -15.31 -11.74
CA ASP A 2 -41.30 -15.38 -10.71
C ASP A 2 -39.91 -15.32 -11.35
N GLN A 3 -39.00 -14.39 -11.07
CA GLN A 3 -38.85 -13.33 -10.06
C GLN A 3 -37.86 -12.29 -10.63
N ILE A 4 -38.08 -11.00 -10.38
CA ILE A 4 -37.02 -9.97 -10.44
C ILE A 4 -36.40 -9.96 -9.04
N LEU A 5 -35.17 -10.45 -8.90
CA LEU A 5 -34.43 -10.35 -7.65
C LEU A 5 -32.92 -10.13 -7.90
N VAL A 6 -32.52 -8.87 -7.67
CA VAL A 6 -31.33 -8.42 -6.91
C VAL A 6 -29.96 -8.89 -7.39
N ASN A 7 -29.12 -7.96 -7.83
CA ASN A 7 -28.08 -7.40 -6.95
C ASN A 7 -27.30 -6.30 -7.67
N GLN A 8 -27.51 -5.04 -7.29
CA GLN A 8 -26.51 -4.00 -7.52
C GLN A 8 -25.36 -4.28 -6.55
N LYS A 9 -24.42 -5.12 -6.99
CA LYS A 9 -23.14 -5.28 -6.30
C LYS A 9 -22.37 -3.97 -6.53
N PRO A 10 -21.81 -3.35 -5.46
CA PRO A 10 -20.97 -2.18 -5.63
C PRO A 10 -19.87 -2.51 -6.63
N ASP A 11 -19.51 -1.54 -7.46
CA ASP A 11 -18.31 -1.51 -8.30
C ASP A 11 -17.07 -1.70 -7.43
N THR A 12 -16.86 -2.91 -6.90
CA THR A 12 -15.56 -3.41 -6.55
C THR A 12 -14.91 -3.73 -7.88
N GLN A 13 -14.56 -2.68 -8.63
CA GLN A 13 -13.61 -2.77 -9.71
C GLN A 13 -12.40 -3.45 -9.08
N HIS A 14 -12.29 -4.75 -9.35
CA HIS A 14 -11.16 -5.56 -8.99
C HIS A 14 -9.95 -4.75 -9.41
N LEU A 15 -9.26 -4.23 -8.40
CA LEU A 15 -8.01 -3.51 -8.51
C LEU A 15 -7.07 -4.49 -9.21
N LEU A 16 -7.06 -4.43 -10.53
CA LEU A 16 -6.08 -5.09 -11.37
C LEU A 16 -4.78 -4.39 -10.98
N ILE A 17 -4.07 -4.95 -10.01
CA ILE A 17 -2.71 -4.57 -9.65
C ILE A 17 -1.82 -5.07 -10.81
N ARG A 18 -2.01 -4.49 -11.99
CA ARG A 18 -0.90 -4.20 -12.89
C ARG A 18 -0.02 -3.31 -12.02
N HIS A 19 1.09 -3.84 -11.53
CA HIS A 19 2.03 -3.10 -10.70
C HIS A 19 2.50 -1.87 -11.47
N SER A 20 1.72 -0.78 -11.34
CA SER A 20 2.10 0.50 -11.87
C SER A 20 3.42 0.83 -11.20
N CYS A 21 4.40 1.22 -12.02
CA CYS A 21 5.65 1.77 -11.52
C CYS A 21 5.41 3.00 -10.63
N VAL A 22 4.20 3.58 -10.69
CA VAL A 22 3.73 4.68 -9.85
C VAL A 22 3.14 4.12 -8.55
N MET A 23 3.61 4.66 -7.43
CA MET A 23 3.00 4.46 -6.12
C MET A 23 1.84 5.43 -5.94
N SER A 24 0.77 4.94 -5.32
CA SER A 24 -0.39 5.74 -4.92
C SER A 24 -0.04 6.60 -3.72
N ASP A 25 -0.77 7.70 -3.52
CA ASP A 25 -0.60 8.59 -2.37
C ASP A 25 -0.65 7.86 -1.00
N PRO A 26 -1.58 6.91 -0.75
CA PRO A 26 -1.55 6.13 0.50
C PRO A 26 -0.30 5.25 0.67
N GLU A 27 0.26 4.75 -0.42
CA GLU A 27 1.48 3.93 -0.38
C GLU A 27 2.70 4.80 -0.04
N TRP A 28 2.69 6.03 -0.56
CA TRP A 28 3.70 7.04 -0.32
C TRP A 28 3.68 7.50 1.14
N ILE A 29 2.51 7.90 1.65
CA ILE A 29 2.32 8.30 3.05
C ILE A 29 2.72 7.15 3.99
N ALA A 30 2.34 5.91 3.67
CA ALA A 30 2.73 4.75 4.46
C ALA A 30 4.24 4.53 4.48
N LEU A 31 4.91 4.68 3.34
CA LEU A 31 6.35 4.53 3.25
C LEU A 31 7.10 5.62 4.03
N GLU A 32 6.65 6.88 3.94
CA GLU A 32 7.21 7.99 4.71
C GLU A 32 7.00 7.81 6.21
N SER A 33 5.78 7.45 6.63
CA SER A 33 5.46 7.27 8.04
C SER A 33 6.28 6.15 8.69
N ILE A 34 6.62 5.09 7.95
CA ILE A 34 7.50 4.01 8.42
C ILE A 34 8.96 4.50 8.53
N GLU A 35 9.43 5.31 7.58
CA GLU A 35 10.77 5.89 7.57
C GLU A 35 10.99 6.85 8.75
N GLU A 36 10.04 7.76 8.94
CA GLU A 36 10.03 8.73 10.04
C GLU A 36 9.72 8.08 11.40
N GLN A 37 9.34 6.79 11.41
CA GLN A 37 8.90 6.02 12.57
C GLN A 37 7.77 6.73 13.35
N THR A 38 6.86 7.37 12.61
CA THR A 38 5.71 8.09 13.17
C THR A 38 4.48 7.19 13.19
N SER A 39 3.60 7.43 14.17
CA SER A 39 2.26 6.80 14.24
C SER A 39 1.16 7.78 13.82
N HIS A 40 1.48 8.78 12.99
CA HIS A 40 0.54 9.82 12.57
C HIS A 40 -0.61 9.26 11.73
N PHE A 41 -0.38 8.12 11.09
CA PHE A 41 -1.33 7.49 10.21
C PHE A 41 -1.59 6.05 10.65
N VAL A 42 -2.85 5.66 10.61
CA VAL A 42 -3.27 4.27 10.84
C VAL A 42 -3.34 3.59 9.48
N PHE A 43 -2.52 2.58 9.28
CA PHE A 43 -2.53 1.77 8.08
C PHE A 43 -3.04 0.37 8.39
N ASP A 44 -3.91 -0.13 7.53
CA ASP A 44 -4.32 -1.53 7.58
C ASP A 44 -3.14 -2.46 7.31
N VAL A 45 -3.18 -3.68 7.87
CA VAL A 45 -2.14 -4.71 7.67
C VAL A 45 -1.93 -4.98 6.18
N SER A 46 -3.00 -4.89 5.39
CA SER A 46 -2.99 -5.02 3.93
C SER A 46 -2.04 -4.02 3.25
N MET A 47 -1.94 -2.76 3.73
CA MET A 47 -1.04 -1.76 3.16
C MET A 47 0.43 -2.15 3.36
N LEU A 48 0.76 -2.64 4.55
CA LEU A 48 2.12 -3.09 4.87
C LEU A 48 2.51 -4.32 4.04
N GLN A 49 1.56 -5.23 3.78
CA GLN A 49 1.78 -6.33 2.86
C GLN A 49 1.99 -5.87 1.41
N ILE A 50 1.27 -4.83 0.94
CA ILE A 50 1.48 -4.25 -0.39
C ILE A 50 2.91 -3.70 -0.52
N LEU A 51 3.36 -2.90 0.45
CA LEU A 51 4.72 -2.35 0.46
C LEU A 51 5.80 -3.44 0.52
N LYS A 52 5.53 -4.52 1.28
CA LYS A 52 6.39 -5.71 1.35
C LYS A 52 6.49 -6.42 0.00
N VAL A 53 5.36 -6.66 -0.67
CA VAL A 53 5.31 -7.29 -1.99
C VAL A 53 6.05 -6.45 -3.03
N ARG A 54 6.00 -5.11 -2.91
CA ARG A 54 6.80 -4.19 -3.72
C ARG A 54 8.29 -4.19 -3.36
N GLY A 55 8.69 -4.81 -2.25
CA GLY A 55 10.06 -4.87 -1.75
C GLY A 55 10.55 -3.56 -1.15
N LEU A 56 9.65 -2.70 -0.70
CA LEU A 56 9.97 -1.37 -0.14
C LEU A 56 10.16 -1.41 1.37
N VAL A 57 9.56 -2.42 2.03
CA VAL A 57 9.67 -2.65 3.47
C VAL A 57 9.85 -4.13 3.76
N GLU A 58 10.41 -4.43 4.93
CA GLU A 58 10.61 -5.77 5.44
C GLU A 58 10.28 -5.85 6.94
N PRO A 59 9.84 -7.02 7.44
CA PRO A 59 9.65 -7.23 8.87
C PRO A 59 11.00 -7.34 9.59
N ALA A 60 11.20 -6.52 10.62
CA ALA A 60 12.40 -6.50 11.45
C ALA A 60 12.03 -6.48 12.93
N GLY A 61 12.07 -7.65 13.59
CA GLY A 61 11.89 -7.75 15.05
C GLY A 61 10.55 -7.23 15.57
N GLY A 62 9.45 -7.45 14.84
CA GLY A 62 8.12 -6.99 15.22
C GLY A 62 7.78 -5.56 14.79
N ARG A 63 8.69 -4.89 14.07
CA ARG A 63 8.42 -3.61 13.38
C ARG A 63 8.62 -3.77 11.88
N TRP A 64 8.13 -2.80 11.13
CA TRP A 64 8.42 -2.67 9.70
C TRP A 64 9.62 -1.76 9.53
N ARG A 65 10.55 -2.18 8.67
CA ARG A 65 11.75 -1.43 8.32
C ARG A 65 11.75 -1.15 6.83
N ILE A 66 12.17 0.06 6.44
CA ILE A 66 12.40 0.43 5.05
C ILE A 66 13.60 -0.34 4.49
N THR A 67 13.46 -0.91 3.29
CA THR A 67 14.56 -1.53 2.53
C THR A 67 15.38 -0.48 1.78
N ASP A 68 16.55 -0.84 1.26
CA ASP A 68 17.36 0.05 0.39
C ASP A 68 16.56 0.56 -0.83
N LYS A 69 15.75 -0.31 -1.44
CA LYS A 69 14.84 0.05 -2.53
C LYS A 69 13.77 1.06 -2.09
N GLY A 70 13.23 0.90 -0.88
CA GLY A 70 12.27 1.85 -0.30
C GLY A 70 12.89 3.22 -0.06
N GLN A 71 14.12 3.26 0.49
CA GLN A 71 14.90 4.48 0.67
C GLN A 71 15.15 5.19 -0.66
N HIS A 72 15.64 4.47 -1.67
CA HIS A 72 15.87 5.04 -3.00
C HIS A 72 14.59 5.64 -3.59
N ARG A 73 13.45 4.96 -3.41
CA ARG A 73 12.16 5.46 -3.87
C ARG A 73 11.78 6.79 -3.21
N LEU A 74 11.90 6.90 -1.89
CA LEU A 74 11.62 8.14 -1.17
C LEU A 74 12.48 9.31 -1.68
N GLN A 75 13.77 9.05 -1.91
CA GLN A 75 14.69 10.07 -2.42
C GLN A 75 14.34 10.54 -3.84
N THR A 76 13.94 9.63 -4.73
CA THR A 76 13.58 10.00 -6.13
C THR A 76 12.28 10.78 -6.26
N ARG A 77 11.42 10.80 -5.23
CA ARG A 77 10.16 11.55 -5.26
C ARG A 77 10.36 13.05 -5.06
N GLY A 78 11.47 13.44 -4.44
CA GLY A 78 11.80 14.82 -4.08
C GLY A 78 12.67 15.56 -5.11
N CYS A 79 12.94 14.98 -6.28
CA CYS A 79 13.67 15.62 -7.39
C CYS A 79 12.73 16.07 -8.50
#